data_AF-A0A1V5TC49-F1
#
_entry.id   AF-A0A1V5TC49-F1
#
_cell.length_a   1.000
_cell.length_b   1.000
_cell.length_c   1.000
_cell.angle_alpha   90.00
_cell.angle_beta   90.00
_cell.angle_gamma   90.00
#
_symmetry.space_group_name_H-M   'P 1'
#
loop_
_entity.id
_entity.type
_entity.pdbx_description
1 polymer ?
#
loop_
_entity_poly.entity_id
_entity_poly.type
_entity_poly.pdbx_seq_one_letter_code
_entity_poly.pdbx_strand_id
1 'polypeptide(L)'
;MGAAKGGVNALEQIAVHGNSLKSLKPTWGYKLYSQDGTFLKNGITSAVKAESRYTKAFMSDKVMLEKTLFPNRAAAYQWEFRQNQILRGPLNFNMH
;
A
#
# COMPACT_ATOMS: atom_id res chain seq x y z
N MET A 1 -18.27 -36.40 -38.55
CA MET A 1 -16.96 -35.72 -38.40
C MET A 1 -17.01 -34.91 -37.12
N GLY A 2 -16.35 -35.39 -36.06
CA GLY A 2 -16.30 -34.71 -34.77
C GLY A 2 -15.21 -33.64 -34.77
N ALA A 3 -15.60 -32.39 -34.57
CA ALA A 3 -14.65 -31.29 -34.37
C ALA A 3 -14.23 -31.26 -32.90
N ALA A 4 -12.96 -31.58 -32.65
CA ALA A 4 -12.28 -31.38 -31.39
C ALA A 4 -12.33 -29.88 -31.01
N LYS A 5 -12.85 -29.57 -29.81
CA LYS A 5 -12.61 -28.27 -29.18
C LYS A 5 -11.41 -28.41 -28.24
N GLY A 6 -10.31 -27.85 -28.70
CA GLY A 6 -9.04 -27.77 -27.98
C GLY A 6 -9.15 -26.98 -26.68
N GLY A 7 -8.16 -27.25 -25.83
CA GLY A 7 -8.08 -26.84 -24.44
C GLY A 7 -8.30 -25.36 -24.19
N VAL A 8 -9.18 -25.09 -23.24
CA VAL A 8 -9.09 -23.89 -22.41
C VAL A 8 -8.17 -24.23 -21.25
N ASN A 9 -6.91 -23.82 -21.33
CA ASN A 9 -6.02 -23.76 -20.18
C ASN A 9 -6.62 -22.76 -19.20
N ALA A 10 -7.48 -23.25 -18.31
CA ALA A 10 -8.01 -22.53 -17.17
C ALA A 10 -6.92 -22.37 -16.10
N LEU A 11 -5.88 -21.61 -16.43
CA LEU A 11 -5.12 -20.92 -15.40
C LEU A 11 -5.93 -19.66 -15.10
N GLU A 12 -6.92 -19.81 -14.21
CA GLU A 12 -7.51 -18.69 -13.48
C GLU A 12 -6.35 -17.87 -12.95
N GLN A 13 -6.06 -16.75 -13.62
CA GLN A 13 -5.12 -15.77 -13.15
C GLN A 13 -5.77 -15.13 -11.94
N ILE A 14 -5.64 -15.76 -10.77
CA ILE A 14 -6.20 -15.29 -9.50
C ILE A 14 -5.79 -13.83 -9.38
N ALA A 15 -6.76 -12.93 -9.53
CA ALA A 15 -6.50 -11.51 -9.54
C ALA A 15 -5.96 -11.13 -8.16
N VAL A 16 -4.64 -10.99 -8.04
CA VAL A 16 -3.99 -10.67 -6.78
C VAL A 16 -4.42 -9.26 -6.39
N HIS A 17 -5.23 -9.16 -5.35
CA HIS A 17 -5.72 -7.90 -4.83
C HIS A 17 -4.55 -6.98 -4.46
N GLY A 18 -4.71 -5.66 -4.65
CA GLY A 18 -3.65 -4.68 -4.41
C GLY A 18 -3.12 -4.68 -2.98
N ASN A 19 -3.93 -5.15 -2.01
CA ASN A 19 -3.51 -5.26 -0.61
C ASN A 19 -2.78 -6.56 -0.24
N SER A 20 -2.62 -7.49 -1.19
CA SER A 20 -1.87 -8.72 -0.97
C SER A 20 -0.36 -8.48 -1.01
N LEU A 21 0.40 -9.10 -0.11
CA LEU A 21 1.88 -9.09 -0.18
C LEU A 21 2.40 -9.69 -1.49
N LYS A 22 1.61 -10.54 -2.15
CA LYS A 22 1.94 -11.08 -3.48
C LYS A 22 1.73 -10.07 -4.61
N SER A 23 1.18 -8.88 -4.32
CA SER A 23 0.92 -7.86 -5.33
C SER A 23 2.23 -7.27 -5.84
N LEU A 24 2.44 -7.37 -7.15
CA LEU A 24 3.57 -6.77 -7.87
C LEU A 24 3.32 -5.30 -8.23
N LYS A 25 2.20 -4.70 -7.78
CA LYS A 25 1.89 -3.30 -8.07
C LYS A 25 2.85 -2.38 -7.30
N PRO A 26 3.39 -1.33 -7.95
CA PRO A 26 4.13 -0.28 -7.26
C PRO A 26 3.32 0.24 -6.07
N THR A 27 3.99 0.43 -4.95
CA THR A 27 3.34 0.76 -3.68
C THR A 27 4.11 1.90 -3.02
N TRP A 28 3.42 2.97 -2.68
CA TRP A 28 3.97 4.08 -1.93
C TRP A 28 4.16 3.68 -0.47
N GLY A 29 5.30 4.05 0.10
CA GLY A 29 5.44 4.30 1.54
C GLY A 29 5.40 5.81 1.80
N TYR A 30 4.83 6.22 2.93
CA TYR A 30 4.72 7.63 3.32
C TYR A 30 4.73 7.77 4.84
N LYS A 31 5.07 8.97 5.31
CA LYS A 31 4.86 9.40 6.68
C LYS A 31 3.73 10.40 6.74
N LEU A 32 2.78 10.19 7.64
CA LEU A 32 1.64 11.07 7.85
C LEU A 32 1.91 11.93 9.07
N TYR A 33 1.67 13.23 8.92
CA TYR A 33 1.77 14.23 9.98
C TYR A 33 0.46 15.00 10.06
N SER A 34 0.15 15.58 11.21
CA SER A 34 -0.81 16.68 11.30
C SER A 34 -0.19 17.97 10.75
N GLN A 35 -1.02 18.96 10.44
CA GLN A 35 -0.56 20.27 9.93
C GLN A 35 0.37 21.02 10.90
N ASP A 36 0.28 20.73 12.20
CA ASP A 36 1.18 21.27 13.23
C ASP A 36 2.57 20.58 13.26
N GLY A 37 2.79 19.57 12.42
CA GLY A 37 4.05 18.84 12.33
C GLY A 37 4.14 17.61 13.24
N THR A 38 3.08 17.28 14.01
CA THR A 38 3.09 16.06 14.84
C THR A 38 3.08 14.81 13.96
N PHE A 39 4.01 13.90 14.19
CA PHE A 39 4.05 12.61 13.49
C PHE A 39 2.88 11.70 13.91
N LEU A 40 2.16 11.15 12.94
CA LEU A 40 0.96 10.35 13.17
C LEU A 40 1.15 8.87 12.84
N LYS A 41 1.81 8.54 11.72
CA LYS A 41 2.07 7.15 11.31
C LYS A 41 3.01 7.02 10.12
N ASN A 42 3.62 5.84 10.00
CA ASN A 42 4.09 5.30 8.72
C ASN A 42 2.93 4.57 8.03
N GLY A 43 2.84 4.68 6.71
CA GLY A 43 1.77 4.07 5.94
C GLY A 43 2.23 3.59 4.57
N ILE A 44 1.54 2.58 4.03
CA ILE A 44 1.70 2.14 2.64
C ILE A 44 0.40 2.18 1.84
N THR A 45 0.48 2.42 0.53
CA THR A 45 -0.67 2.37 -0.38
C THR A 45 -0.28 2.04 -1.81
N SER A 46 -1.03 1.17 -2.48
CA SER A 46 -0.87 0.86 -3.91
C SER A 46 -1.78 1.73 -4.79
N ALA A 47 -2.29 2.83 -4.24
CA ALA A 47 -3.04 3.83 -4.99
C ALA A 47 -2.11 4.60 -5.96
N VAL A 48 -2.69 5.14 -7.04
CA VAL A 48 -1.92 5.88 -8.05
C VAL A 48 -1.18 7.07 -7.43
N LYS A 49 -1.82 7.79 -6.50
CA LYS A 49 -1.22 8.85 -5.69
C LYS A 49 -1.32 8.47 -4.22
N ALA A 50 -0.30 8.76 -3.41
CA ALA A 50 -0.30 8.37 -2.00
C ALA A 50 -1.48 9.00 -1.23
N GLU A 51 -1.74 10.29 -1.49
CA GLU A 51 -2.76 11.11 -0.83
C GLU A 51 -4.17 10.63 -1.10
N SER A 52 -4.42 9.94 -2.22
CA SER A 52 -5.75 9.40 -2.51
C SER A 52 -6.10 8.17 -1.66
N ARG A 53 -5.22 7.73 -0.75
CA ARG A 53 -5.52 6.66 0.21
C ARG A 53 -6.63 7.07 1.19
N TYR A 54 -6.69 8.34 1.56
CA TYR A 54 -7.64 8.85 2.55
C TYR A 54 -8.62 9.83 1.93
N THR A 55 -9.76 10.02 2.60
CA THR A 55 -10.75 11.01 2.18
C THR A 55 -10.20 12.42 2.37
N LYS A 56 -10.73 13.38 1.59
CA LYS A 56 -10.36 14.79 1.74
C LYS A 56 -10.62 15.31 3.16
N ALA A 57 -11.73 14.89 3.77
CA ALA A 57 -12.07 15.23 5.15
C ALA A 57 -11.07 14.67 6.17
N PHE A 58 -10.57 13.45 5.99
CA PHE A 58 -9.52 12.93 6.87
C PHE A 58 -8.19 13.67 6.72
N MET A 59 -7.89 14.12 5.49
CA MET A 59 -6.66 14.84 5.15
C MET A 59 -6.73 16.34 5.41
N SER A 60 -7.87 16.90 5.85
CA SER A 60 -8.04 18.36 5.94
C SER A 60 -7.11 19.02 6.96
N ASP A 61 -6.65 18.27 7.95
CA ASP A 61 -5.75 18.64 9.04
C ASP A 61 -4.43 17.85 9.00
N LYS A 62 -4.14 17.14 7.89
CA LYS A 62 -3.00 16.22 7.77
C LYS A 62 -2.23 16.42 6.48
N VAL A 63 -0.97 16.01 6.50
CA VAL A 63 -0.07 16.06 5.35
C VAL A 63 0.71 14.75 5.23
N MET A 64 0.83 14.24 4.00
CA MET A 64 1.73 13.12 3.70
C MET A 64 3.07 13.65 3.23
N LEU A 65 4.13 13.29 3.94
CA LEU A 65 5.51 13.64 3.64
C LEU A 65 6.36 12.37 3.43
N GLU A 66 7.60 12.55 2.99
CA GLU A 66 8.60 11.49 2.85
C GLU A 66 8.11 10.29 1.99
N LYS A 67 7.39 10.60 0.91
CA LYS A 67 6.81 9.60 0.00
C LYS A 67 7.93 8.89 -0.78
N THR A 68 7.99 7.57 -0.65
CA THR A 68 8.93 6.70 -1.39
C THR A 68 8.15 5.67 -2.19
N LEU A 69 8.46 5.49 -3.47
CA LEU A 69 7.82 4.48 -4.31
C LEU A 69 8.62 3.17 -4.26
N PHE A 70 7.97 2.08 -3.88
CA PHE A 70 8.55 0.73 -3.87
C PHE A 70 8.06 -0.08 -5.07
N PRO A 71 8.86 -1.04 -5.56
CA PRO A 71 8.50 -1.84 -6.72
C PRO A 71 7.25 -2.70 -6.51
N ASN A 72 6.98 -3.12 -5.28
CA ASN A 72 5.85 -3.97 -4.94
C ASN A 72 5.40 -3.80 -3.48
N ARG A 73 4.29 -4.44 -3.12
CA ARG A 73 3.71 -4.32 -1.77
C ARG A 73 4.58 -4.96 -0.68
N ALA A 74 5.27 -6.06 -0.98
CA ALA A 74 6.15 -6.71 -0.01
C ALA A 74 7.32 -5.80 0.39
N ALA A 75 7.94 -5.11 -0.57
CA ALA A 75 9.02 -4.17 -0.31
C ALA A 75 8.56 -2.98 0.54
N ALA A 76 7.38 -2.41 0.22
CA ALA A 76 6.80 -1.33 1.00
C ALA A 76 6.45 -1.78 2.43
N TYR A 77 5.90 -2.99 2.58
CA TYR A 77 5.57 -3.57 3.87
C TYR A 77 6.81 -3.74 4.76
N GLN A 78 7.90 -4.29 4.20
CA GLN A 78 9.16 -4.42 4.95
C GLN A 78 9.73 -3.05 5.37
N TRP A 79 9.59 -2.03 4.52
CA TRP A 79 9.96 -0.67 4.88
C TRP A 79 9.10 -0.14 6.02
N GLU A 80 7.77 -0.28 5.95
CA GLU A 80 6.83 0.17 6.98
C GLU A 80 7.14 -0.49 8.33
N PHE A 81 7.38 -1.81 8.34
CA PHE A 81 7.80 -2.55 9.53
C PHE A 81 9.08 -1.98 10.15
N ARG A 82 10.13 -1.75 9.33
CA ARG A 82 11.38 -1.14 9.82
C ARG A 82 11.16 0.27 10.35
N GLN A 83 10.35 1.10 9.68
CA GLN A 83 10.06 2.45 10.18
C GLN A 83 9.28 2.42 11.50
N ASN A 84 8.38 1.45 11.68
CA ASN A 84 7.63 1.27 12.93
C ASN A 84 8.51 0.84 14.10
N GLN A 85 9.65 0.19 13.85
CA GLN A 85 10.64 -0.10 14.89
C GLN A 85 11.40 1.15 15.35
N ILE A 86 11.50 2.17 14.50
CA ILE A 86 12.23 3.42 14.80
C ILE A 86 11.28 4.44 15.43
N LEU A 87 10.15 4.72 14.78
CA LEU A 87 9.17 5.69 15.23
C LEU A 87 7.77 5.23 14.83
N ARG A 88 7.02 4.75 15.83
CA ARG A 88 5.63 4.35 15.68
C ARG A 88 4.72 5.47 16.14
N GLY A 89 3.88 5.95 15.24
CA GLY A 89 2.93 7.01 15.53
C GLY A 89 1.63 6.47 16.12
N PRO A 90 0.80 7.36 16.71
CA PRO A 90 -0.46 7.00 17.38
C PRO A 90 -1.49 6.33 16.46
N LEU A 91 -1.39 6.51 15.14
CA LEU A 91 -2.31 5.90 14.17
C LEU A 91 -1.81 4.56 13.61
N ASN A 92 -0.72 4.00 14.16
CA ASN A 92 -0.28 2.63 13.87
C ASN A 92 -0.76 1.67 14.96
N PHE A 93 -1.96 1.13 14.72
CA PHE A 93 -2.63 0.17 15.60
C PHE A 93 -2.02 -1.23 15.55
N ASN A 94 -1.36 -1.58 14.45
CA ASN A 94 -0.71 -2.88 14.26
C ASN A 94 0.79 -2.71 13.97
N MET A 95 1.57 -3.65 14.49
CA MET A 95 2.95 -3.88 14.06
C MET A 95 2.90 -4.78 12.82
N HIS A 96 2.61 -4.18 11.68
CA HIS A 96 2.89 -4.79 10.38
C HIS A 96 4.39 -4.87 10.20
#